data_AF-P0C0P9-F1
#
_entry.id   AF-P0C0P9-F1
#
_cell.length_a   1.000
_cell.length_b   1.000
_cell.length_c   1.000
_cell.angle_alpha   90.00
_cell.angle_beta   90.00
_cell.angle_gamma   90.00
#
_symmetry.space_group_name_H-M   'P 1'
#
loop_
_entity.id
_entity.type
_entity.pdbx_description
1 polymer ?
#
loop_
_entity_poly.entity_id
_entity_poly.type
_entity_poly.pdbx_seq_one_letter_code
_entity_poly.pdbx_strand_id
1 'polypeptide(L)'
;MYAEYVNQLKNFRIRETQGYNSWCAGYTMSALLNATYNTNRYNAESVMRYLHPNLRGHDFQFTGLTSNEMLRFGRSQGRNTQYLNRMTSYNEVDQLTTNNQGIAVLGKRVESSDGIHAGHAMAVAGNAKVNNGQKVILIWNPWDNGLMTQDAHSNIIPVSNGDHYEWYASIYGY
;
A
#
# COMPACT_ATOMS: atom_id res chain seq x y z
N MET A 1 -7.60 2.45 21.44
CA MET A 1 -8.54 3.30 20.67
C MET A 1 -9.76 2.45 20.40
N TYR A 2 -10.91 2.79 20.97
CA TYR A 2 -12.18 2.16 20.60
C TYR A 2 -12.70 2.87 19.34
N ALA A 3 -13.25 2.10 18.40
CA ALA A 3 -13.81 2.61 17.17
C ALA A 3 -15.33 2.39 17.16
N GLU A 4 -16.09 3.41 16.78
CA GLU A 4 -17.54 3.35 16.59
C GLU A 4 -17.89 2.57 15.31
N TYR A 5 -16.98 2.61 14.33
CA TYR A 5 -17.14 1.98 13.03
C TYR A 5 -15.77 1.55 12.49
N VAL A 6 -15.71 0.35 11.93
CA VAL A 6 -14.53 -0.19 11.25
C VAL A 6 -14.98 -0.91 9.99
N ASN A 7 -14.40 -0.52 8.85
CA ASN A 7 -14.53 -1.18 7.57
C ASN A 7 -13.14 -1.61 7.10
N GLN A 8 -12.92 -2.90 6.89
CA GLN A 8 -11.63 -3.44 6.48
C GLN A 8 -11.82 -4.48 5.38
N LEU A 9 -10.82 -4.59 4.50
CA LEU A 9 -10.74 -5.69 3.54
C LEU A 9 -10.76 -7.02 4.29
N LYS A 10 -11.83 -7.79 4.10
CA LYS A 10 -12.19 -8.94 4.94
C LYS A 10 -11.06 -9.96 5.16
N ASN A 11 -10.25 -10.22 4.13
CA ASN A 11 -9.18 -11.23 4.20
C ASN A 11 -7.77 -10.61 4.21
N PHE A 12 -7.67 -9.31 4.52
CA PHE A 12 -6.39 -8.64 4.65
C PHE A 12 -5.63 -9.23 5.84
N ARG A 13 -4.39 -9.66 5.58
CA ARG A 13 -3.51 -10.24 6.59
C ARG A 13 -2.07 -10.01 6.20
N ILE A 14 -1.29 -9.51 7.15
CA ILE A 14 0.16 -9.38 7.06
C ILE A 14 0.74 -10.80 7.09
N ARG A 15 1.46 -11.17 6.03
CA ARG A 15 2.06 -12.51 5.84
C ARG A 15 3.58 -12.47 5.72
N GLU A 16 4.12 -11.30 5.42
CA GLU A 16 5.54 -11.01 5.26
C GLU A 16 5.76 -9.53 5.54
N THR A 17 6.96 -9.18 6.01
CA THR A 17 7.40 -7.79 6.19
C THR A 17 8.60 -7.52 5.30
N GLN A 18 8.75 -6.29 4.86
CA GLN A 18 9.86 -5.84 4.04
C GLN A 18 11.13 -5.74 4.88
N GLY A 19 12.14 -6.52 4.48
CA GLY A 19 13.51 -6.44 5.02
C GLY A 19 14.38 -5.50 4.21
N TYR A 20 15.66 -5.86 4.06
CA TYR A 20 16.65 -5.07 3.33
C TYR A 20 16.54 -5.25 1.80
N ASN A 21 15.51 -4.65 1.19
CA ASN A 21 15.26 -4.62 -0.25
C ASN A 21 14.36 -3.43 -0.63
N SER A 22 14.20 -3.14 -1.93
CA SER A 22 13.35 -2.04 -2.43
C SER A 22 11.98 -2.50 -2.95
N TRP A 23 11.44 -3.59 -2.41
CA TRP A 23 10.27 -4.27 -2.98
C TRP A 23 8.93 -3.82 -2.39
N CYS A 24 8.84 -2.65 -1.76
CA CYS A 24 7.64 -2.12 -1.07
C CYS A 24 6.34 -2.29 -1.89
N ALA A 25 6.40 -2.03 -3.20
CA ALA A 25 5.27 -2.20 -4.11
C ALA A 25 4.89 -3.68 -4.32
N GLY A 26 5.86 -4.59 -4.36
CA GLY A 26 5.63 -6.04 -4.40
C GLY A 26 4.92 -6.54 -3.15
N TYR A 27 5.36 -6.10 -1.96
CA TYR A 27 4.68 -6.39 -0.69
C TYR A 27 3.24 -5.86 -0.68
N THR A 28 3.07 -4.58 -1.03
CA THR A 28 1.77 -3.91 -1.10
C THR A 28 0.79 -4.64 -2.01
N MET A 29 1.17 -4.91 -3.26
CA MET A 29 0.31 -5.61 -4.21
C MET A 29 0.01 -7.04 -3.77
N SER A 30 0.99 -7.75 -3.21
CA SER A 30 0.80 -9.12 -2.72
C SER A 30 -0.22 -9.18 -1.59
N ALA A 31 -0.15 -8.27 -0.61
CA ALA A 31 -1.11 -8.21 0.48
C ALA A 31 -2.53 -7.88 -0.01
N LEU A 32 -2.67 -6.90 -0.91
CA LEU A 32 -3.96 -6.52 -1.50
C LEU A 32 -4.57 -7.65 -2.32
N LEU A 33 -3.81 -8.27 -3.23
CA LEU A 33 -4.30 -9.38 -4.06
C LEU A 33 -4.64 -10.62 -3.22
N ASN A 34 -3.83 -10.94 -2.21
CA ASN A 34 -4.15 -12.01 -1.26
C ASN A 34 -5.47 -11.72 -0.51
N ALA A 35 -5.72 -10.47 -0.13
CA ALA A 35 -6.95 -10.07 0.53
C ALA A 35 -8.17 -10.18 -0.39
N THR A 36 -8.08 -9.59 -1.59
CA THR A 36 -9.22 -9.44 -2.50
C THR A 36 -9.54 -10.72 -3.26
N TYR A 37 -8.59 -11.65 -3.41
CA TYR A 37 -8.84 -13.01 -3.91
C TYR A 37 -9.06 -14.05 -2.80
N ASN A 38 -8.95 -13.67 -1.52
CA ASN A 38 -8.97 -14.60 -0.39
C ASN A 38 -7.98 -15.77 -0.58
N THR A 39 -6.71 -15.43 -0.81
CA THR A 39 -5.63 -16.39 -1.07
C THR A 39 -4.38 -16.03 -0.28
N ASN A 40 -3.34 -16.84 -0.42
CA ASN A 40 -2.01 -16.65 0.17
C ASN A 40 -0.89 -16.92 -0.85
N ARG A 41 -1.23 -16.99 -2.15
CA ARG A 41 -0.28 -17.35 -3.21
C ARG A 41 0.68 -16.24 -3.61
N TYR A 42 0.34 -14.97 -3.32
CA TYR A 42 1.16 -13.83 -3.69
C TYR A 42 2.19 -13.53 -2.59
N ASN A 43 3.42 -13.24 -3.00
CA ASN A 43 4.48 -12.71 -2.14
C ASN A 43 5.35 -11.73 -2.94
N ALA A 44 6.03 -10.82 -2.24
CA ALA A 44 6.80 -9.73 -2.85
C ALA A 44 7.84 -10.25 -3.84
N GLU A 45 8.63 -11.26 -3.46
CA GLU A 45 9.68 -11.80 -4.32
C GLU A 45 9.13 -12.33 -5.65
N SER A 46 8.02 -13.06 -5.61
CA SER A 46 7.36 -13.61 -6.80
C SER A 46 6.85 -12.51 -7.73
N VAL A 47 6.29 -11.43 -7.16
CA VAL A 47 5.84 -10.26 -7.93
C VAL A 47 7.04 -9.57 -8.60
N MET A 48 8.11 -9.32 -7.84
CA MET A 48 9.31 -8.69 -8.38
C MET A 48 9.96 -9.56 -9.44
N ARG A 49 10.04 -10.88 -9.24
CA ARG A 49 10.60 -11.82 -10.22
C ARG A 49 9.77 -11.88 -11.51
N TYR A 50 8.45 -11.80 -11.41
CA TYR A 50 7.56 -11.74 -12.57
C TYR A 50 7.80 -10.47 -13.39
N LEU A 51 7.95 -9.31 -12.74
CA LEU A 51 8.13 -8.03 -13.42
C LEU A 51 9.57 -7.83 -13.94
N HIS A 52 10.57 -8.33 -13.22
CA HIS A 52 11.98 -8.21 -13.53
C HIS A 52 12.67 -9.58 -13.68
N PRO A 53 12.29 -10.40 -14.67
CA PRO A 53 12.77 -11.78 -14.80
C PRO A 53 14.28 -11.87 -15.11
N ASN A 54 14.89 -10.78 -15.59
CA ASN A 54 16.29 -10.73 -16.03
C ASN A 54 17.23 -10.10 -15.00
N LEU A 55 16.71 -9.39 -13.99
CA LEU A 55 17.56 -8.81 -12.94
C LEU A 55 18.11 -9.90 -12.01
N ARG A 56 19.33 -9.71 -11.52
CA ARG A 56 20.05 -10.63 -10.63
C ARG A 56 20.74 -9.85 -9.51
N GLY A 57 21.11 -10.55 -8.43
CA GLY A 57 21.90 -9.98 -7.33
C GLY A 57 21.35 -8.66 -6.78
N HIS A 58 22.26 -7.71 -6.58
CA HIS A 58 21.96 -6.37 -6.06
C HIS A 58 20.89 -5.64 -6.90
N ASP A 59 20.96 -5.72 -8.23
CA ASP A 59 20.00 -5.04 -9.11
C ASP A 59 18.58 -5.58 -8.89
N PHE A 60 18.42 -6.90 -8.72
CA PHE A 60 17.11 -7.46 -8.38
C PHE A 60 16.63 -7.03 -6.99
N GLN A 61 17.54 -6.97 -6.02
CA GLN A 61 17.22 -6.65 -4.63
C GLN A 61 16.78 -5.19 -4.43
N PHE A 62 17.37 -4.24 -5.17
CA PHE A 62 17.17 -2.81 -4.92
C PHE A 62 16.47 -2.04 -6.04
N THR A 63 16.08 -2.70 -7.15
CA THR A 63 15.20 -2.08 -8.14
C THR A 63 13.75 -2.11 -7.65
N GLY A 64 13.15 -0.93 -7.49
CA GLY A 64 11.73 -0.75 -7.16
C GLY A 64 10.82 -0.87 -8.39
N LEU A 65 9.54 -0.54 -8.24
CA LEU A 65 8.56 -0.55 -9.33
C LEU A 65 8.06 0.86 -9.66
N THR A 66 7.82 1.11 -10.94
CA THR A 66 7.06 2.29 -11.39
C THR A 66 5.56 2.09 -11.21
N SER A 67 4.79 3.18 -11.15
CA SER A 67 3.32 3.12 -11.13
C SER A 67 2.75 2.37 -12.35
N ASN A 68 3.39 2.46 -13.52
CA ASN A 68 2.99 1.73 -14.72
C ASN A 68 3.19 0.22 -14.59
N GLU A 69 4.27 -0.22 -13.95
CA GLU A 69 4.50 -1.64 -13.65
C GLU A 69 3.48 -2.17 -12.65
N MET A 70 3.14 -1.38 -11.63
CA MET A 70 2.09 -1.71 -10.67
C MET A 70 0.72 -1.89 -11.34
N LEU A 71 0.33 -0.97 -12.23
CA LEU A 71 -0.89 -1.07 -13.03
C LEU A 71 -0.87 -2.28 -13.97
N ARG A 72 0.25 -2.50 -14.66
CA ARG A 72 0.42 -3.65 -15.57
C ARG A 72 0.32 -4.97 -14.83
N PHE A 73 0.93 -5.05 -13.64
CA PHE A 73 0.83 -6.23 -12.79
C PHE A 73 -0.61 -6.49 -12.36
N GLY A 74 -1.31 -5.49 -11.81
CA GLY A 74 -2.73 -5.62 -11.46
C GLY A 74 -3.58 -6.16 -12.62
N ARG A 75 -3.44 -5.57 -13.82
CA ARG A 75 -4.12 -6.03 -15.03
C ARG A 75 -3.78 -7.48 -15.41
N SER A 76 -2.51 -7.87 -15.32
CA SER A 76 -2.08 -9.26 -15.59
C SER A 76 -2.71 -10.28 -14.62
N GLN A 77 -3.11 -9.83 -13.43
CA GLN A 77 -3.77 -10.67 -12.42
C GLN A 77 -5.30 -10.66 -12.55
N GLY A 78 -5.87 -10.00 -13.56
CA GLY A 78 -7.32 -9.92 -13.75
C GLY A 78 -7.99 -8.78 -12.98
N ARG A 79 -7.24 -7.75 -12.57
CA ARG A 79 -7.75 -6.54 -11.89
C ARG A 79 -7.78 -5.33 -12.82
N ASN A 80 -8.78 -4.47 -12.67
CA ASN A 80 -8.87 -3.21 -13.42
C ASN A 80 -8.25 -2.07 -12.60
N THR A 81 -6.93 -2.10 -12.41
CA THR A 81 -6.25 -1.09 -11.60
C THR A 81 -6.22 0.28 -12.28
N GLN A 82 -6.46 1.34 -11.51
CA GLN A 82 -6.52 2.72 -11.98
C GLN A 82 -5.64 3.63 -11.12
N TYR A 83 -4.99 4.59 -11.77
CA TYR A 83 -4.17 5.60 -11.10
C TYR A 83 -5.03 6.80 -10.71
N LEU A 84 -4.90 7.23 -9.46
CA LEU A 84 -5.53 8.42 -8.93
C LEU A 84 -4.43 9.37 -8.43
N ASN A 85 -4.31 10.54 -9.05
CA ASN A 85 -3.25 11.51 -8.75
C ASN A 85 -3.54 12.36 -7.48
N ARG A 86 -3.93 11.67 -6.40
CA ARG A 86 -4.16 12.23 -5.06
C ARG A 86 -4.33 11.09 -4.03
N MET A 87 -4.33 11.47 -2.76
CA MET A 87 -4.90 10.66 -1.68
C MET A 87 -6.38 10.37 -1.93
N THR A 88 -6.80 9.12 -1.69
CA THR A 88 -8.23 8.74 -1.66
C THR A 88 -8.91 9.32 -0.42
N SER A 89 -10.08 9.93 -0.59
CA SER A 89 -10.87 10.42 0.53
C SER A 89 -11.42 9.28 1.40
N TYR A 90 -11.80 9.56 2.64
CA TYR A 90 -12.42 8.58 3.53
C TYR A 90 -13.60 7.83 2.89
N ASN A 91 -14.50 8.54 2.23
CA ASN A 91 -15.69 7.94 1.61
C ASN A 91 -15.33 7.05 0.41
N GLU A 92 -14.30 7.42 -0.37
CA GLU A 92 -13.79 6.57 -1.46
C GLU A 92 -13.14 5.29 -0.91
N VAL A 93 -12.34 5.40 0.16
CA VAL A 93 -11.78 4.22 0.84
C VAL A 93 -12.90 3.30 1.34
N ASP A 94 -13.95 3.87 1.95
CA ASP A 94 -15.09 3.11 2.46
C ASP A 94 -15.83 2.35 1.35
N GLN A 95 -16.11 3.03 0.23
CA GLN A 95 -16.76 2.44 -0.93
C GLN A 95 -15.90 1.34 -1.58
N LEU A 96 -14.62 1.61 -1.81
CA LEU A 96 -13.69 0.65 -2.42
C LEU A 96 -13.47 -0.57 -1.52
N THR A 97 -13.32 -0.37 -0.21
CA THR A 97 -13.18 -1.45 0.78
C THR A 97 -14.43 -2.33 0.82
N THR A 98 -15.62 -1.72 0.85
CA THR A 98 -16.91 -2.43 0.81
C THR A 98 -17.05 -3.28 -0.46
N ASN A 99 -16.56 -2.76 -1.59
CA ASN A 99 -16.55 -3.47 -2.87
C ASN A 99 -15.38 -4.46 -3.01
N ASN A 100 -14.59 -4.70 -1.95
CA ASN A 100 -13.43 -5.58 -1.95
C ASN A 100 -12.39 -5.20 -3.02
N GLN A 101 -12.13 -3.90 -3.17
CA GLN A 101 -11.15 -3.33 -4.07
C GLN A 101 -9.98 -2.74 -3.27
N GLY A 102 -8.79 -3.29 -3.50
CA GLY A 102 -7.57 -2.87 -2.80
C GLY A 102 -7.00 -1.55 -3.31
N ILE A 103 -6.37 -0.79 -2.41
CA ILE A 103 -5.74 0.50 -2.72
C ILE A 103 -4.28 0.47 -2.26
N ALA A 104 -3.38 0.72 -3.19
CA ALA A 104 -1.98 1.01 -2.92
C ALA A 104 -1.80 2.52 -2.74
N VAL A 105 -1.14 2.90 -1.65
CA VAL A 105 -0.65 4.24 -1.36
C VAL A 105 0.68 4.43 -2.07
N LEU A 106 0.84 5.52 -2.81
CA LEU A 106 2.12 5.97 -3.34
C LEU A 106 2.60 7.15 -2.49
N GLY A 107 3.61 6.88 -1.66
CA GLY A 107 4.24 7.85 -0.79
C GLY A 107 5.53 8.40 -1.38
N LYS A 108 5.79 9.69 -1.15
CA LYS A 108 7.08 10.34 -1.40
C LYS A 108 7.61 10.89 -0.08
N ARG A 109 8.83 10.51 0.31
CA ARG A 109 9.42 10.92 1.59
C ARG A 109 9.51 12.45 1.67
N VAL A 110 9.08 13.05 2.78
CA VAL A 110 9.16 14.50 3.02
C VAL A 110 10.60 14.90 3.30
N GLU A 111 11.28 14.14 4.17
CA GLU A 111 12.70 14.28 4.42
C GLU A 111 13.49 13.95 3.14
N SER A 112 14.41 14.82 2.77
CA SER A 112 15.30 14.58 1.63
C SER A 112 16.64 14.02 2.13
N SER A 113 17.26 13.15 1.34
CA SER A 113 18.69 12.81 1.45
C SER A 113 19.33 13.28 0.17
N ASP A 114 20.24 14.24 0.25
CA ASP A 114 20.88 14.85 -0.93
C ASP A 114 19.88 15.40 -1.97
N GLY A 115 18.76 15.96 -1.50
CA GLY A 115 17.66 16.46 -2.35
C GLY A 115 16.78 15.37 -2.97
N ILE A 116 17.07 14.09 -2.71
CA ILE A 116 16.30 12.95 -3.18
C ILE A 116 15.22 12.59 -2.14
N HIS A 117 13.99 12.54 -2.63
CA HIS A 117 12.82 12.09 -1.87
C HIS A 117 12.49 10.66 -2.28
N ALA A 118 12.76 9.69 -1.39
CA ALA A 118 12.53 8.28 -1.67
C ALA A 118 11.04 7.99 -1.88
N GLY A 119 10.72 7.18 -2.89
CA GLY A 119 9.37 6.64 -3.07
C GLY A 119 9.14 5.43 -2.17
N HIS A 120 7.94 5.28 -1.63
CA HIS A 120 7.56 4.11 -0.83
C HIS A 120 6.09 3.76 -1.04
N ALA A 121 5.79 2.47 -1.22
CA ALA A 121 4.43 1.99 -1.40
C ALA A 121 3.90 1.33 -0.12
N MET A 122 2.64 1.61 0.21
CA MET A 122 1.94 1.03 1.36
C MET A 122 0.55 0.54 0.94
N ALA A 123 -0.12 -0.27 1.75
CA ALA A 123 -1.45 -0.80 1.44
C ALA A 123 -2.52 -0.16 2.34
N VAL A 124 -3.66 0.24 1.77
CA VAL A 124 -4.85 0.54 2.56
C VAL A 124 -5.53 -0.76 2.95
N ALA A 125 -5.68 -0.99 4.25
CA ALA A 125 -6.44 -2.11 4.81
C ALA A 125 -7.93 -1.78 5.00
N GLY A 126 -8.28 -0.49 5.09
CA GLY A 126 -9.65 -0.02 5.24
C GLY A 126 -9.74 1.37 5.86
N ASN A 127 -10.84 1.65 6.57
CA ASN A 127 -11.10 2.91 7.25
C ASN A 127 -11.89 2.69 8.56
N ALA A 128 -11.86 3.68 9.44
CA ALA A 128 -12.58 3.62 10.71
C ALA A 128 -13.03 5.01 11.16
N LYS A 129 -14.08 5.05 11.97
CA LYS A 129 -14.48 6.22 12.74
C LYS A 129 -14.19 5.94 14.22
N VAL A 130 -13.30 6.71 14.81
CA VAL A 130 -12.88 6.53 16.21
C VAL A 130 -13.81 7.30 17.15
N ASN A 131 -13.85 6.95 18.44
CA ASN A 131 -14.86 7.43 19.41
C ASN A 131 -15.01 8.95 19.59
N ASN A 132 -14.07 9.76 19.11
CA ASN A 132 -14.19 11.23 19.11
C ASN A 132 -14.81 11.79 17.82
N GLY A 133 -15.30 10.93 16.92
CA GLY A 133 -15.82 11.32 15.62
C GLY A 133 -14.80 11.35 14.49
N GLN A 134 -13.49 11.27 14.80
CA GLN A 134 -12.42 11.39 13.80
C GLN A 134 -12.45 10.23 12.81
N LYS A 135 -12.34 10.57 11.53
CA LYS A 135 -12.27 9.65 10.41
C LYS A 135 -10.82 9.31 10.12
N VAL A 136 -10.48 8.02 10.14
CA VAL A 136 -9.12 7.54 9.88
C VAL A 136 -9.09 6.49 8.78
N ILE A 137 -7.98 6.42 8.05
CA ILE A 137 -7.66 5.37 7.10
C ILE A 137 -6.69 4.40 7.78
N LEU A 138 -6.91 3.11 7.60
CA LEU A 138 -6.08 2.05 8.14
C LEU A 138 -5.05 1.66 7.08
N ILE A 139 -3.77 1.86 7.37
CA ILE A 139 -2.67 1.63 6.42
C ILE A 139 -1.78 0.52 6.97
N TRP A 140 -1.31 -0.35 6.09
CA TRP A 140 -0.20 -1.25 6.36
C TRP A 140 1.04 -0.73 5.63
N ASN A 141 2.05 -0.37 6.39
CA ASN A 141 3.39 -0.12 5.88
C ASN A 141 4.15 -1.45 5.83
N PRO A 142 4.72 -1.86 4.68
CA PRO A 142 5.42 -3.13 4.54
C PRO A 142 6.52 -3.40 5.57
N TRP A 143 7.13 -2.38 6.18
CA TRP A 143 8.12 -2.55 7.24
C TRP A 143 7.53 -3.13 8.54
N ASP A 144 6.23 -2.96 8.76
CA ASP A 144 5.59 -3.15 10.05
C ASP A 144 4.78 -4.45 10.13
N ASN A 145 4.75 -5.06 11.32
CA ASN A 145 3.91 -6.21 11.64
C ASN A 145 2.53 -5.79 12.21
N GLY A 146 2.02 -4.63 11.81
CA GLY A 146 0.77 -4.06 12.30
C GLY A 146 0.21 -2.99 11.37
N LEU A 147 -1.03 -2.58 11.63
CA LEU A 147 -1.67 -1.46 10.93
C LEU A 147 -1.42 -0.15 11.69
N MET A 148 -1.29 0.93 10.94
CA MET A 148 -1.31 2.30 11.44
C MET A 148 -2.65 2.98 11.11
N THR A 149 -3.00 4.00 11.89
CA THR A 149 -4.15 4.88 11.63
C THR A 149 -3.66 6.22 11.08
N GLN A 150 -4.15 6.62 9.91
CA GLN A 150 -3.87 7.90 9.27
C GLN A 150 -5.11 8.80 9.37
N ASP A 151 -4.95 10.06 9.76
CA ASP A 151 -6.05 11.04 9.68
C ASP A 151 -6.47 11.21 8.21
N ALA A 152 -7.76 11.03 7.92
CA ALA A 152 -8.28 11.11 6.55
C ALA A 152 -8.20 12.52 5.93
N HIS A 153 -7.88 13.55 6.72
CA HIS A 153 -7.66 14.93 6.27
C HIS A 153 -6.18 15.30 6.10
N SER A 154 -5.25 14.43 6.48
CA SER A 154 -3.81 14.65 6.30
C SER A 154 -3.25 13.71 5.24
N ASN A 155 -2.55 14.27 4.25
CA ASN A 155 -1.79 13.49 3.27
C ASN A 155 -0.35 13.19 3.72
N ILE A 156 0.04 13.58 4.93
CA ILE A 156 1.36 13.27 5.50
C ILE A 156 1.24 12.07 6.44
N ILE A 157 1.93 10.99 6.10
CA ILE A 157 1.93 9.71 6.81
C ILE A 157 3.21 9.60 7.65
N PRO A 158 3.14 9.67 8.98
CA PRO A 158 4.28 9.38 9.86
C PRO A 158 4.53 7.87 9.91
N VAL A 159 5.74 7.42 9.61
CA VAL A 159 6.09 5.99 9.56
C VAL A 159 7.01 5.58 10.72
N SER A 160 7.18 4.27 10.91
CA SER A 160 7.77 3.67 12.11
C SER A 160 9.26 3.98 12.35
N ASN A 161 10.00 4.42 11.33
CA ASN A 161 11.40 4.84 11.48
C ASN A 161 11.54 6.33 11.85
N GLY A 162 10.44 7.08 11.97
CA GLY A 162 10.42 8.52 12.27
C GLY A 162 10.35 9.44 11.05
N ASP A 163 10.47 8.90 9.82
CA ASP A 163 10.28 9.67 8.59
C ASP A 163 8.78 9.98 8.36
N HIS A 164 8.51 10.85 7.39
CA HIS A 164 7.18 11.18 6.91
C HIS A 164 7.08 10.97 5.40
N TYR A 165 5.93 10.49 4.93
CA TYR A 165 5.65 10.31 3.51
C TYR A 165 4.42 11.10 3.10
N GLU A 166 4.55 11.93 2.08
CA GLU A 166 3.43 12.55 1.39
C GLU A 166 2.73 11.49 0.52
N TRP A 167 1.47 11.18 0.84
CA TRP A 167 0.56 10.40 0.00
C TRP A 167 0.12 11.23 -1.21
N TYR A 168 0.97 11.24 -2.23
CA TYR A 168 0.74 12.06 -3.44
C TYR A 168 -0.20 11.38 -4.44
N ALA A 169 -0.28 10.05 -4.46
CA ALA A 169 -1.12 9.31 -5.40
C ALA A 169 -1.56 7.94 -4.88
N SER A 170 -2.53 7.34 -5.54
CA SER A 170 -3.06 6.02 -5.22
C SER A 170 -3.19 5.16 -6.47
N ILE A 171 -3.04 3.85 -6.34
CA ILE A 171 -3.51 2.89 -7.35
C ILE A 171 -4.57 2.03 -6.70
N TYR A 172 -5.80 2.10 -7.18
CA TYR A 172 -6.92 1.33 -6.64
C TYR A 172 -7.39 0.27 -7.64
N GLY A 173 -8.16 -0.70 -7.14
CA GLY A 173 -8.77 -1.76 -7.94
C GLY A 173 -8.03 -3.10 -7.88
N TYR A 174 -7.07 -3.26 -6.96
CA TYR A 174 -6.43 -4.57 -6.66
C TYR A 174 -7.41 -5.57 -6.06
#